data_AF-A0A444WZJ1-F1
#
_entry.id   AF-A0A444WZJ1-F1
#
_cell.length_a   1.000
_cell.length_b   1.000
_cell.length_c   1.000
_cell.angle_alpha   90.00
_cell.angle_beta   90.00
_cell.angle_gamma   90.00
#
_symmetry.space_group_name_H-M   'P 1'
#
loop_
_entity.id
_entity.type
_entity.pdbx_description
1 polymer ?
#
loop_
_entity_poly.entity_id
_entity_poly.type
_entity_poly.pdbx_seq_one_letter_code
_entity_poly.pdbx_strand_id
1 'polypeptide(L)'
;MTHKAKDLGIKIDIPEFEGRLQPDDFIDWLCIVERVFELKDIPDDKRVKLVAIKLKKHALVWWENLKHQRERERRRKIKTWDKMRRELKHKFLPKHYRQDTFIKFHNLRQKSLSVEEYTMDFEELLMKCDIQEPEDK
;
A
#
# COMPACT_ATOMS: atom_id res chain seq x y z
N MET A 1 19.70 -24.38 11.17
CA MET A 1 19.76 -24.70 9.72
C MET A 1 19.04 -23.58 8.99
N THR A 2 19.79 -22.67 8.38
CA THR A 2 19.28 -21.50 7.66
C THR A 2 18.81 -21.94 6.27
N HIS A 3 17.50 -21.93 6.04
CA HIS A 3 16.96 -22.02 4.69
C HIS A 3 17.27 -20.71 3.96
N LYS A 4 18.41 -20.66 3.27
CA LYS A 4 18.59 -19.72 2.16
C LYS A 4 17.54 -20.09 1.12
N ALA A 5 16.50 -19.28 0.99
CA ALA A 5 15.62 -19.31 -0.16
C ALA A 5 16.52 -19.29 -1.40
N LYS A 6 16.48 -20.38 -2.17
CA LYS A 6 17.18 -20.51 -3.45
C LYS A 6 16.78 -19.32 -4.31
N ASP A 7 17.79 -18.62 -4.82
CA ASP A 7 17.63 -17.55 -5.78
C ASP A 7 16.93 -18.12 -7.03
N LEU A 8 15.65 -17.81 -7.20
CA LEU A 8 14.80 -18.30 -8.28
C LEU A 8 15.20 -17.72 -9.66
N GLY A 9 16.27 -16.94 -9.75
CA GLY A 9 16.64 -16.16 -10.94
C GLY A 9 15.64 -15.04 -11.25
N ILE A 10 14.56 -14.93 -10.47
CA ILE A 10 13.54 -13.87 -10.58
C ILE A 10 14.05 -12.68 -9.78
N LYS A 11 14.40 -11.60 -10.48
CA LYS A 11 14.77 -10.33 -9.86
C LYS A 11 13.52 -9.69 -9.24
N ILE A 12 13.24 -10.05 -8.00
CA ILE A 12 12.18 -9.43 -7.22
C ILE A 12 12.70 -8.07 -6.77
N ASP A 13 11.94 -7.00 -6.99
CA ASP A 13 12.32 -5.64 -6.60
C ASP A 13 11.10 -4.90 -6.05
N ILE A 14 11.34 -3.86 -5.27
CA ILE A 14 10.29 -3.00 -4.75
C ILE A 14 9.74 -2.18 -5.94
N PRO A 15 8.42 -2.24 -6.21
CA PRO A 15 7.82 -1.50 -7.30
C PRO A 15 7.88 0.00 -7.04
N GLU A 16 7.90 0.78 -8.12
CA GLU A 16 7.88 2.24 -8.05
C GLU A 16 6.47 2.76 -7.77
N PHE A 17 6.37 3.92 -7.13
CA PHE A 17 5.10 4.57 -6.87
C PHE A 17 5.14 6.04 -7.23
N GLU A 18 4.26 6.45 -8.15
CA GLU A 18 4.24 7.82 -8.67
C GLU A 18 3.33 8.77 -7.88
N GLY A 19 2.45 8.25 -7.03
CA GLY A 19 1.52 9.05 -6.22
C GLY A 19 0.28 9.57 -6.94
N ARG A 20 -0.09 8.99 -8.08
CA ARG A 20 -1.29 9.36 -8.87
C ARG A 20 -2.24 8.18 -9.14
N LEU A 21 -1.96 7.02 -8.54
CA LEU A 21 -2.74 5.82 -8.78
C LEU A 21 -4.11 5.89 -8.10
N GLN A 22 -5.06 5.08 -8.56
CA GLN A 22 -6.34 4.92 -7.86
C GLN A 22 -6.10 4.32 -6.46
N PRO A 23 -7.04 4.45 -5.53
CA PRO A 23 -6.90 3.91 -4.17
C PRO A 23 -6.55 2.41 -4.14
N ASP A 24 -7.12 1.63 -5.05
CA ASP A 24 -6.91 0.18 -5.17
C ASP A 24 -5.48 -0.13 -5.62
N ASP A 25 -4.99 0.52 -6.67
CA ASP A 25 -3.61 0.40 -7.13
C ASP A 25 -2.58 0.75 -6.04
N PHE A 26 -2.89 1.73 -5.17
CA PHE A 26 -2.03 2.07 -4.04
C PHE A 26 -2.00 0.94 -2.99
N ILE A 27 -3.14 0.30 -2.74
CA ILE A 27 -3.23 -0.86 -1.85
C ILE A 27 -2.43 -2.03 -2.43
N ASP A 28 -2.61 -2.32 -3.72
CA ASP A 28 -1.87 -3.39 -4.41
C ASP A 28 -0.37 -3.14 -4.36
N TRP A 29 0.06 -1.90 -4.67
CA TRP A 29 1.45 -1.51 -4.54
C TRP A 29 1.96 -1.74 -3.11
N LEU A 30 1.21 -1.33 -2.08
CA LEU A 30 1.61 -1.48 -0.69
C LEU A 30 1.74 -2.97 -0.30
N CYS A 31 0.80 -3.80 -0.71
CA CYS A 31 0.82 -5.25 -0.49
C CYS A 31 2.04 -5.91 -1.16
N ILE A 32 2.38 -5.52 -2.39
CA ILE A 32 3.57 -6.02 -3.08
C ILE A 32 4.84 -5.60 -2.32
N VAL A 33 4.93 -4.35 -1.86
CA VAL A 33 6.08 -3.88 -1.06
C VAL A 33 6.25 -4.70 0.21
N GLU A 34 5.17 -4.96 0.95
CA GLU A 34 5.19 -5.78 2.17
C GLU A 34 5.64 -7.22 1.88
N ARG A 35 5.11 -7.82 0.81
CA ARG A 35 5.52 -9.17 0.38
C ARG A 35 6.99 -9.24 -0.03
N VAL A 36 7.52 -8.19 -0.66
CA VAL A 36 8.95 -8.09 -1.00
C VAL A 36 9.81 -8.00 0.28
N PHE A 37 9.34 -7.29 1.31
CA PHE A 37 10.05 -7.21 2.58
C PHE A 37 10.08 -8.53 3.34
N GLU A 38 8.97 -9.27 3.34
CA GLU A 38 8.88 -10.60 3.93
C GLU A 38 9.78 -11.59 3.18
N LEU A 39 9.66 -11.65 1.85
CA LEU A 39 10.40 -12.63 1.06
C LEU A 39 11.92 -12.44 1.13
N LYS A 40 12.38 -11.20 1.25
CA LYS A 40 13.81 -10.87 1.29
C LYS A 40 14.35 -10.68 2.72
N ASP A 41 13.53 -10.91 3.74
CA ASP A 41 13.87 -10.65 5.15
C ASP A 41 14.50 -9.26 5.36
N ILE A 42 13.94 -8.22 4.72
CA ILE A 42 14.52 -6.88 4.74
C ILE A 42 14.38 -6.30 6.15
N PRO A 43 15.49 -5.93 6.82
CA PRO A 43 15.46 -5.33 8.15
C PRO A 43 14.68 -4.00 8.17
N ASP A 44 13.94 -3.79 9.25
CA ASP A 44 13.03 -2.66 9.41
C ASP A 44 13.71 -1.29 9.27
N ASP A 45 14.98 -1.18 9.71
CA ASP A 45 15.81 0.03 9.60
C ASP A 45 16.19 0.40 8.15
N LYS A 46 16.07 -0.55 7.21
CA LYS A 46 16.36 -0.35 5.78
C LYS A 46 15.11 -0.11 4.94
N ARG A 47 13.95 -0.61 5.36
CA ARG A 47 12.68 -0.53 4.62
C ARG A 47 12.33 0.89 4.18
N VAL A 48 12.42 1.87 5.08
CA VAL A 48 12.11 3.28 4.79
C VAL A 48 12.99 3.84 3.67
N LYS A 49 14.30 3.58 3.71
CA LYS A 49 15.23 4.07 2.68
C LYS A 49 14.93 3.43 1.32
N LEU A 50 14.65 2.13 1.32
CA LEU A 50 14.35 1.38 0.11
C LEU A 50 13.04 1.81 -0.55
N VAL A 51 11.98 2.10 0.23
CA VAL A 51 10.75 2.67 -0.35
C VAL A 51 10.97 4.09 -0.81
N ALA A 52 11.68 4.93 -0.04
CA ALA A 52 11.89 6.33 -0.38
C ALA A 52 12.55 6.50 -1.76
N ILE A 53 13.51 5.64 -2.14
CA ILE A 53 14.15 5.68 -3.47
C ILE A 53 13.22 5.21 -4.62
N LYS A 54 12.15 4.49 -4.30
CA LYS A 54 11.15 3.99 -5.26
C LYS A 54 9.97 4.95 -5.44
N LEU A 55 9.87 5.99 -4.61
CA LEU A 55 8.91 7.07 -4.81
C LEU A 55 9.35 7.92 -5.99
N LYS A 56 8.41 8.21 -6.90
CA LYS A 56 8.63 9.05 -8.08
C LYS A 56 7.57 10.14 -8.19
N LYS A 57 7.81 11.11 -9.05
CA LYS A 57 6.87 12.18 -9.41
C LYS A 57 6.18 12.78 -8.17
N HIS A 58 4.85 12.69 -8.08
CA HIS A 58 4.08 13.30 -7.00
C HIS A 58 4.41 12.69 -5.64
N ALA A 59 4.61 11.38 -5.56
CA ALA A 59 4.96 10.72 -4.30
C ALA A 59 6.34 11.17 -3.77
N LEU A 60 7.33 11.33 -4.65
CA LEU A 60 8.65 11.84 -4.26
C LEU A 60 8.55 13.26 -3.71
N VAL A 61 7.88 14.16 -4.44
CA VAL A 61 7.70 15.55 -4.02
C VAL A 61 7.00 15.63 -2.66
N TRP A 62 5.95 14.83 -2.46
CA TRP A 62 5.27 14.76 -1.17
C TRP A 62 6.20 14.28 -0.05
N TRP A 63 6.97 13.22 -0.29
CA TRP A 63 7.88 12.66 0.73
C TRP A 63 8.97 13.64 1.16
N GLU A 64 9.56 14.37 0.20
CA GLU A 64 10.54 15.42 0.50
C GLU A 64 9.91 16.56 1.31
N ASN A 65 8.72 17.05 0.90
CA ASN A 65 8.00 18.08 1.63
C ASN A 65 7.67 17.63 3.07
N LEU A 66 7.24 16.38 3.24
CA LEU A 66 6.92 15.81 4.56
C LEU A 66 8.15 15.77 5.48
N LYS A 67 9.33 15.40 4.96
CA LYS A 67 10.58 15.44 5.72
C LYS A 67 10.93 16.86 6.16
N HIS A 68 10.85 17.83 5.24
CA HIS A 68 11.13 19.24 5.55
C HIS A 68 10.14 19.83 6.54
N GLN A 69 8.85 19.52 6.40
CA GLN A 69 7.82 19.96 7.34
C GLN A 69 8.11 19.44 8.76
N ARG A 70 8.42 18.15 8.89
CA ARG A 70 8.77 17.56 10.20
C ARG A 70 10.00 18.21 10.82
N GLU A 71 11.01 18.54 10.03
CA GLU A 71 12.21 19.22 10.49
C GLU A 71 11.88 20.63 11.02
N ARG A 72 11.10 21.42 10.29
CA ARG A 72 10.61 22.73 10.74
C ARG A 72 9.82 22.64 12.05
N GLU A 73 8.99 21.60 12.19
CA GLU A 73 8.20 21.32 13.39
C GLU A 73 9.02 20.66 14.52
N ARG A 74 10.34 20.47 14.36
CA ARG A 74 11.23 19.76 15.31
C ARG A 74 10.74 18.34 15.66
N ARG A 75 10.02 17.69 14.75
CA ARG A 75 9.51 16.32 14.91
C ARG A 75 10.56 15.29 14.52
N ARG A 76 10.54 14.15 15.20
CA ARG A 76 11.43 13.01 14.89
C ARG A 76 11.23 12.53 13.45
N LYS A 77 12.34 12.29 12.74
CA LYS A 77 12.38 11.65 11.40
C LYS A 77 11.59 10.33 11.41
N ILE A 78 11.01 9.98 10.27
CA ILE A 78 10.42 8.64 10.08
C ILE A 78 11.55 7.64 9.94
N LYS A 79 11.62 6.67 10.86
CA LYS A 79 12.67 5.63 10.88
C LYS A 79 12.13 4.21 10.75
N THR A 80 10.84 3.99 10.98
CA THR A 80 10.20 2.67 10.94
C THR A 80 9.28 2.56 9.73
N TRP A 81 9.19 1.35 9.17
CA TRP A 81 8.27 1.07 8.08
C TRP A 81 6.83 1.39 8.46
N ASP A 82 6.39 0.95 9.65
CA ASP A 82 5.03 1.21 10.13
C ASP A 82 4.64 2.69 10.11
N LYS A 83 5.56 3.56 10.53
CA LYS A 83 5.29 5.00 10.51
C LYS A 83 5.24 5.54 9.09
N MET A 84 6.11 5.09 8.19
CA MET A 84 6.04 5.48 6.77
C MET A 84 4.75 4.98 6.12
N ARG A 85 4.36 3.73 6.38
CA ARG A 85 3.13 3.10 5.90
C ARG A 85 1.88 3.88 6.31
N ARG A 86 1.77 4.28 7.59
CA ARG A 86 0.65 5.11 8.05
C ARG A 86 0.57 6.45 7.31
N GLU A 87 1.70 7.08 7.05
CA GLU A 87 1.75 8.38 6.37
C GLU A 87 1.42 8.26 4.88
N LEU A 88 1.88 7.18 4.23
CA LEU A 88 1.51 6.84 2.86
C LEU A 88 -0.01 6.60 2.76
N LYS A 89 -0.58 5.77 3.66
CA LYS A 89 -2.03 5.56 3.72
C LYS A 89 -2.78 6.87 3.93
N HIS A 90 -2.35 7.70 4.88
CA HIS A 90 -2.97 8.99 5.14
C HIS A 90 -2.94 9.95 3.93
N LYS A 91 -1.89 9.89 3.11
CA LYS A 91 -1.74 10.77 1.94
C LYS A 91 -2.47 10.27 0.70
N PHE A 92 -2.40 8.96 0.43
CA PHE A 92 -2.79 8.39 -0.87
C PHE A 92 -4.07 7.56 -0.82
N LEU A 93 -4.58 7.23 0.38
CA LEU A 93 -5.87 6.58 0.54
C LEU A 93 -6.94 7.61 0.91
N PRO A 94 -8.09 7.66 0.21
CA PRO A 94 -9.21 8.48 0.62
C PRO A 94 -9.68 8.13 2.04
N LYS A 95 -10.03 9.14 2.84
CA LYS A 95 -10.53 8.94 4.22
C LYS A 95 -11.75 8.02 4.27
N HIS A 96 -12.60 8.11 3.25
CA HIS A 96 -13.84 7.36 3.13
C HIS A 96 -13.69 6.09 2.29
N TYR A 97 -12.47 5.68 1.93
CA TYR A 97 -12.24 4.53 1.06
C TYR A 97 -13.01 3.28 1.50
N ARG A 98 -13.04 2.99 2.80
CA ARG A 98 -13.82 1.87 3.36
C ARG A 98 -15.32 2.02 3.12
N GLN A 99 -15.85 3.20 3.42
CA GLN A 99 -17.27 3.51 3.24
C GLN A 99 -17.63 3.45 1.76
N ASP A 100 -16.79 3.98 0.89
CA ASP A 100 -16.96 3.95 -0.56
C ASP A 100 -16.96 2.51 -1.10
N THR A 101 -16.04 1.66 -0.63
CA THR A 101 -16.00 0.24 -0.98
C THR A 101 -17.25 -0.50 -0.50
N PHE A 102 -17.71 -0.24 0.72
CA PHE A 102 -18.95 -0.83 1.25
C PHE A 102 -20.19 -0.37 0.48
N ILE A 103 -20.28 0.92 0.13
CA ILE A 103 -21.37 1.47 -0.68
C ILE A 103 -21.35 0.84 -2.08
N LYS A 104 -20.16 0.69 -2.70
CA LYS A 104 -20.01 -0.02 -3.98
C LYS A 104 -20.51 -1.46 -3.88
N PHE A 105 -20.11 -2.20 -2.84
CA PHE A 105 -20.57 -3.56 -2.59
C PHE A 105 -22.08 -3.65 -2.44
N HIS A 106 -22.67 -2.83 -1.56
CA HIS A 106 -24.11 -2.82 -1.31
C HIS A 106 -24.93 -2.47 -2.57
N ASN A 107 -24.40 -1.56 -3.39
CA ASN A 107 -25.03 -1.12 -4.63
C ASN A 107 -24.65 -1.97 -5.85
N LEU A 108 -23.84 -3.02 -5.67
CA LEU A 108 -23.45 -3.90 -6.78
C LEU A 108 -24.70 -4.62 -7.30
N ARG A 109 -24.90 -4.52 -8.61
CA ARG A 109 -25.99 -5.15 -9.35
C ARG A 109 -25.41 -5.63 -10.68
N GLN A 110 -25.74 -6.84 -11.09
CA GLN A 110 -25.21 -7.45 -12.32
C GLN A 110 -25.42 -6.57 -13.56
N LYS A 111 -26.59 -5.94 -13.72
CA LYS A 111 -26.94 -5.08 -14.86
C LYS A 111 -26.60 -5.74 -16.20
N SER A 112 -25.64 -5.20 -16.95
CA SER A 112 -25.17 -5.66 -18.26
C SER A 112 -23.91 -6.52 -18.19
N LEU A 113 -23.38 -6.78 -16.99
CA LEU A 113 -22.24 -7.67 -16.80
C LEU A 113 -22.64 -9.13 -17.04
N SER A 114 -21.70 -9.91 -17.54
CA SER A 114 -21.84 -11.37 -17.50
C SER A 114 -21.90 -11.87 -16.05
N VAL A 115 -22.40 -13.08 -15.87
CA VAL A 115 -22.44 -13.72 -14.54
C VAL A 115 -21.04 -13.86 -13.95
N GLU A 116 -20.05 -14.16 -14.79
CA GLU A 116 -18.64 -14.30 -14.39
C GLU A 116 -18.06 -12.97 -13.91
N GLU A 117 -18.18 -11.90 -14.70
CA GLU A 117 -17.69 -10.56 -14.32
C GLU A 117 -18.35 -10.05 -13.03
N TYR A 118 -19.67 -10.22 -12.90
CA TYR A 118 -20.38 -9.84 -11.68
C TYR A 118 -19.91 -10.64 -10.46
N THR A 119 -19.67 -11.93 -10.62
CA THR A 119 -19.22 -12.80 -9.53
C THR A 119 -17.81 -12.41 -9.07
N MET A 120 -16.91 -12.11 -10.01
CA MET A 120 -15.57 -11.61 -9.70
C MET A 120 -15.63 -10.29 -8.93
N ASP A 121 -16.41 -9.31 -9.40
CA ASP A 121 -16.58 -8.01 -8.73
C ASP A 121 -17.18 -8.18 -7.32
N PHE A 122 -18.16 -9.09 -7.17
CA PHE A 122 -18.80 -9.38 -5.89
C PHE A 122 -17.81 -9.98 -4.89
N GLU A 123 -17.05 -11.00 -5.30
CA GLU A 123 -16.05 -11.66 -4.47
C GLU A 123 -14.92 -10.69 -4.08
N GLU A 124 -14.43 -9.89 -5.02
CA GLU A 124 -13.37 -8.91 -4.76
C GLU A 124 -13.82 -7.85 -3.74
N LEU A 125 -15.02 -7.28 -3.93
CA LEU A 125 -15.57 -6.28 -3.01
C LEU A 125 -15.86 -6.88 -1.64
N LEU A 126 -16.35 -8.12 -1.58
CA LEU A 126 -16.57 -8.83 -0.32
C LEU A 126 -15.25 -9.02 0.45
N MET A 127 -14.21 -9.50 -0.23
CA MET A 127 -12.87 -9.66 0.37
C MET A 127 -12.27 -8.32 0.80
N LYS A 128 -12.44 -7.25 0.02
CA LYS A 128 -11.98 -5.90 0.40
C LYS A 128 -12.73 -5.33 1.61
N CYS A 129 -13.98 -5.72 1.83
CA CYS A 129 -14.73 -5.38 3.04
C CYS A 129 -14.26 -6.18 4.27
N ASP A 130 -13.82 -7.43 4.10
CA ASP A 130 -13.40 -8.33 5.19
C ASP A 130 -11.93 -8.15 5.59
N ILE A 131 -11.05 -7.85 4.62
CA ILE A 131 -9.63 -7.54 4.85
C ILE A 131 -9.52 -6.09 5.35
N GLN A 132 -9.78 -5.85 6.64
CA GLN A 132 -9.04 -4.93 7.54
C GLN A 132 -9.84 -4.51 8.78
N GLU A 133 -9.71 -5.28 9.86
CA GLU A 133 -9.56 -4.71 11.20
C GLU A 133 -8.17 -5.09 11.72
N PRO A 134 -7.31 -4.08 11.94
CA PRO A 134 -7.08 -3.72 13.33
C PRO A 134 -7.40 -2.25 13.55
N GLU A 135 -8.28 -2.03 14.51
CA GLU A 135 -8.55 -0.74 15.15
C GLU A 135 -7.24 0.00 15.44
N ASP A 136 -7.20 1.28 15.09
CA ASP A 136 -6.29 2.20 15.76
C ASP A 136 -6.71 2.25 17.25
N LYS A 137 -6.01 1.52 18.12
CA LYS A 137 -5.98 1.77 19.56
C LYS A 137 -4.81 2.67 19.91
#